data_AF-A0A369W7L4-F1
#
_entry.id   AF-A0A369W7L4-F1
#
_cell.length_a   1.000
_cell.length_b   1.000
_cell.length_c   1.000
_cell.angle_alpha   90.00
_cell.angle_beta   90.00
_cell.angle_gamma   90.00
#
_symmetry.space_group_name_H-M   'P 1'
#
loop_
_entity.id
_entity.type
_entity.pdbx_description
1 polymer ?
#
loop_
_entity_poly.entity_id
_entity_poly.type
_entity_poly.pdbx_seq_one_letter_code
_entity_poly.pdbx_strand_id
1 'polypeptide(L)'
;MKALNNIFKRAADAPKRVVLAEGEDPRILEAATVATERGIAQITVLGDEAKIRALAAENNLNLDGITLLDPASSPELARYADALYQKRKAKGMTEEQAAEQVQNPLIYAQVMVQLDDADGSVAGAVYTTGDVVRSAIQIIGMAPSASMISSFFLMMLCEPFHELK
;
A
#
# COMPACT_ATOMS: atom_id res chain seq x y z
N MET A 1 -24.07 6.81 5.38
CA MET A 1 -23.78 5.48 4.82
C MET A 1 -23.49 4.49 5.95
N LYS A 2 -24.45 3.65 6.37
CA LYS A 2 -24.26 2.75 7.52
C LYS A 2 -23.11 1.73 7.30
N ALA A 3 -22.93 1.21 6.07
CA ALA A 3 -21.91 0.21 5.78
C ALA A 3 -20.47 0.75 5.90
N LEU A 4 -20.16 1.88 5.25
CA LEU A 4 -18.83 2.49 5.35
C LEU A 4 -18.50 2.94 6.78
N ASN A 5 -19.47 3.48 7.50
CA ASN A 5 -19.26 3.87 8.91
C ASN A 5 -18.86 2.66 9.78
N ASN A 6 -19.47 1.50 9.55
CA ASN A 6 -19.09 0.27 10.25
C ASN A 6 -17.67 -0.21 9.89
N ILE A 7 -17.25 -0.04 8.63
CA ILE A 7 -15.89 -0.36 8.20
C ILE A 7 -14.88 0.56 8.89
N PHE A 8 -15.13 1.89 8.87
CA PHE A 8 -14.27 2.86 9.54
C PHE A 8 -14.18 2.61 11.05
N LYS A 9 -15.30 2.32 11.71
CA LYS A 9 -15.31 2.00 13.13
C LYS A 9 -14.43 0.79 13.44
N ARG A 10 -14.61 -0.32 12.70
CA ARG A 10 -13.81 -1.54 12.90
C ARG A 10 -12.33 -1.31 12.65
N ALA A 11 -11.98 -0.48 11.67
CA ALA A 11 -10.60 -0.11 11.39
C ALA A 11 -10.01 0.73 12.54
N ALA A 12 -10.76 1.69 13.07
CA ALA A 12 -10.34 2.49 14.22
C ALA A 12 -10.21 1.69 15.52
N ASP A 13 -11.05 0.67 15.73
CA ASP A 13 -10.99 -0.22 16.90
C ASP A 13 -9.71 -1.11 16.89
N ALA A 14 -9.12 -1.36 15.72
CA ALA A 14 -7.90 -2.14 15.56
C ALA A 14 -7.06 -1.67 14.35
N PRO A 15 -6.39 -0.49 14.45
CA PRO A 15 -5.71 0.13 13.33
C PRO A 15 -4.58 -0.75 12.81
N LYS A 16 -4.62 -1.04 11.50
CA LYS A 16 -3.63 -1.87 10.81
C LYS A 16 -2.50 -1.03 10.22
N ARG A 17 -1.31 -1.63 10.07
CA ARG A 17 -0.15 -1.04 9.40
C ARG A 17 -0.38 -1.09 7.89
N VAL A 18 -0.56 0.06 7.26
CA VAL A 18 -0.84 0.16 5.81
C VAL A 18 0.27 0.94 5.14
N VAL A 19 0.89 0.32 4.13
CA VAL A 19 1.92 0.96 3.32
C VAL A 19 1.32 1.51 2.02
N LEU A 20 1.64 2.75 1.69
CA LEU A 20 1.22 3.46 0.48
C LEU A 20 2.44 3.63 -0.43
N ALA A 21 2.41 3.02 -1.62
CA ALA A 21 3.59 2.95 -2.48
C ALA A 21 3.87 4.21 -3.32
N GLU A 22 2.94 5.17 -3.34
CA GLU A 22 2.90 6.25 -4.32
C GLU A 22 2.96 7.62 -3.64
N GLY A 23 3.95 7.82 -2.75
CA GLY A 23 4.04 9.02 -1.89
C GLY A 23 4.25 10.34 -2.63
N GLU A 24 4.72 10.30 -3.87
CA GLU A 24 4.87 11.49 -4.72
C GLU A 24 3.54 11.88 -5.43
N ASP A 25 2.42 11.24 -5.10
CA ASP A 25 1.07 11.61 -5.58
C ASP A 25 0.26 12.34 -4.48
N PRO A 26 -0.27 13.55 -4.76
CA PRO A 26 -0.96 14.34 -3.74
C PRO A 26 -2.24 13.68 -3.21
N ARG A 27 -2.93 12.85 -4.02
CA ARG A 27 -4.14 12.13 -3.59
C ARG A 27 -3.80 11.09 -2.52
N ILE A 28 -2.61 10.49 -2.61
CA ILE A 28 -2.11 9.52 -1.65
C ILE A 28 -1.77 10.21 -0.33
N LEU A 29 -1.12 11.37 -0.38
CA LEU A 29 -0.81 12.15 0.82
C LEU A 29 -2.06 12.68 1.53
N GLU A 30 -3.06 13.15 0.76
CA GLU A 30 -4.35 13.55 1.32
C GLU A 30 -5.04 12.37 2.01
N ALA A 31 -5.11 11.20 1.36
CA ALA A 31 -5.70 10.01 1.94
C ALA A 31 -4.92 9.52 3.18
N ALA A 32 -3.59 9.59 3.16
CA ALA A 32 -2.73 9.25 4.29
C ALA A 32 -3.01 10.14 5.51
N THR A 33 -3.15 11.45 5.28
CA THR A 33 -3.50 12.44 6.31
C THR A 33 -4.86 12.11 6.91
N VAL A 34 -5.90 11.96 6.08
CA VAL A 34 -7.26 11.64 6.53
C VAL A 34 -7.32 10.30 7.28
N ALA A 35 -6.60 9.27 6.82
CA ALA A 35 -6.58 7.97 7.48
C ALA A 35 -5.91 8.04 8.86
N THR A 36 -4.84 8.82 8.98
CA THR A 36 -4.09 9.02 10.23
C THR A 36 -4.90 9.85 11.22
N GLU A 37 -5.49 10.97 10.80
CA GLU A 37 -6.34 11.83 11.63
C GLU A 37 -7.57 11.09 12.17
N ARG A 38 -8.14 10.17 11.38
CA ARG A 38 -9.27 9.33 11.81
C ARG A 38 -8.85 8.13 12.64
N GLY A 39 -7.54 7.89 12.80
CA GLY A 39 -6.99 6.75 13.53
C GLY A 39 -7.39 5.39 12.93
N ILE A 40 -7.66 5.30 11.63
CA ILE A 40 -8.15 4.05 11.00
C ILE A 40 -7.02 3.13 10.50
N ALA A 41 -5.80 3.64 10.42
CA ALA A 41 -4.61 2.89 10.05
C ALA A 41 -3.33 3.58 10.56
N GLN A 42 -2.28 2.80 10.74
CA GLN A 42 -0.91 3.29 10.94
C GLN A 42 -0.25 3.38 9.56
N ILE A 43 -0.02 4.59 9.07
CA ILE A 43 0.38 4.81 7.68
C ILE A 43 1.90 4.90 7.54
N THR A 44 2.43 4.15 6.57
CA THR A 44 3.76 4.37 5.99
C THR A 44 3.61 4.79 4.53
N VAL A 45 4.25 5.88 4.14
CA VAL A 45 4.29 6.37 2.76
C VAL A 45 5.68 6.15 2.19
N LEU A 46 5.75 5.52 1.01
CA LEU A 46 7.00 5.27 0.31
C LEU A 46 7.28 6.33 -0.74
N GLY A 47 8.54 6.78 -0.80
CA GLY A 47 9.06 7.69 -1.81
C GLY A 47 10.19 8.55 -1.28
N ASP A 48 10.69 9.46 -2.13
CA ASP A 48 11.70 10.42 -1.72
C ASP A 48 11.14 11.36 -0.65
N GLU A 49 11.72 11.32 0.56
CA GLU A 49 11.21 12.08 1.71
C GLU A 49 11.19 13.58 1.45
N ALA A 50 12.20 14.13 0.77
CA ALA A 50 12.28 15.56 0.49
C ALA A 50 11.16 15.99 -0.47
N LYS A 51 10.90 15.20 -1.51
CA LYS A 51 9.79 15.46 -2.44
C LYS A 51 8.43 15.31 -1.77
N ILE A 52 8.24 14.28 -0.95
CA ILE A 52 6.98 14.07 -0.21
C ILE A 52 6.68 15.28 0.69
N ARG A 53 7.70 15.75 1.42
CA ARG A 53 7.55 16.93 2.31
C ARG A 53 7.27 18.21 1.53
N ALA A 54 7.93 18.41 0.39
CA ALA A 54 7.66 19.56 -0.48
C ALA A 54 6.22 19.52 -1.01
N LEU A 55 5.78 18.37 -1.52
CA LEU A 55 4.42 18.17 -2.04
C LEU A 55 3.35 18.36 -0.95
N ALA A 56 3.59 17.88 0.26
CA ALA A 56 2.70 18.10 1.39
C ALA A 56 2.60 19.59 1.76
N ALA A 57 3.72 20.33 1.76
CA ALA A 57 3.72 21.76 2.02
C ALA A 57 2.93 22.54 0.95
N GLU A 58 3.11 22.21 -0.33
CA GLU A 58 2.36 22.81 -1.44
C GLU A 58 0.84 22.59 -1.32
N ASN A 59 0.43 21.45 -0.76
CA ASN A 59 -0.97 21.06 -0.60
C ASN A 59 -1.53 21.34 0.81
N ASN A 60 -0.78 22.01 1.69
CA ASN A 60 -1.15 22.30 3.08
C ASN A 60 -1.55 21.03 3.89
N LEU A 61 -0.85 19.92 3.66
CA LEU A 61 -1.11 18.64 4.33
C LEU A 61 -0.22 18.50 5.56
N ASN A 62 -0.80 18.06 6.69
CA ASN A 62 -0.05 17.69 7.88
C ASN A 62 0.36 16.21 7.83
N LEU A 63 1.66 15.94 7.88
CA LEU A 63 2.20 14.58 7.86
C LEU A 63 2.47 14.00 9.27
N ASP A 64 2.03 14.67 10.33
CA ASP A 64 2.18 14.18 11.70
C ASP A 64 1.56 12.79 11.88
N GLY A 65 2.32 11.87 12.47
CA GLY A 65 1.90 10.49 12.67
C GLY A 65 2.02 9.58 11.44
N ILE A 66 2.47 10.11 10.29
CA ILE A 66 2.76 9.34 9.08
C ILE A 66 4.25 9.00 9.04
N THR A 67 4.58 7.72 8.84
CA THR A 67 5.97 7.30 8.60
C THR A 67 6.33 7.54 7.15
N LEU A 68 7.36 8.34 6.88
CA LEU A 68 7.94 8.49 5.54
C LEU A 68 9.13 7.56 5.42
N LEU A 69 9.22 6.83 4.31
CA LEU A 69 10.32 5.91 4.07
C LEU A 69 10.73 5.95 2.60
N ASP A 70 12.01 6.20 2.37
CA ASP A 70 12.61 6.06 1.05
C ASP A 70 13.19 4.64 0.89
N PRO A 71 12.65 3.82 -0.04
CA PRO A 71 13.19 2.49 -0.31
C PRO A 71 14.68 2.46 -0.61
N ALA A 72 15.20 3.45 -1.35
CA ALA A 72 16.58 3.45 -1.85
C ALA A 72 17.61 3.71 -0.75
N SER A 73 17.24 4.48 0.29
CA SER A 73 18.10 4.80 1.43
C SER A 73 17.76 4.01 2.71
N SER A 74 16.77 3.12 2.63
CA SER A 74 16.31 2.32 3.77
C SER A 74 17.39 1.35 4.29
N PRO A 75 17.58 1.22 5.62
CA PRO A 75 18.47 0.22 6.21
C PRO A 75 18.00 -1.22 5.95
N GLU A 76 16.69 -1.43 5.74
CA GLU A 76 16.09 -2.73 5.44
C GLU A 76 16.32 -3.19 3.98
N LEU A 77 16.94 -2.36 3.14
CA LEU A 77 17.07 -2.62 1.70
C LEU A 77 17.71 -3.97 1.41
N ALA A 78 18.79 -4.31 2.12
CA ALA A 78 19.46 -5.61 1.96
C ALA A 78 18.60 -6.79 2.40
N ARG A 79 17.86 -6.66 3.52
CA ARG A 79 16.94 -7.71 3.99
C ARG A 79 15.81 -7.93 2.98
N TYR A 80 15.27 -6.85 2.42
CA TYR A 80 14.17 -6.93 1.47
C TYR A 80 14.64 -7.43 0.10
N ALA A 81 15.84 -7.08 -0.33
CA ALA A 81 16.46 -7.62 -1.54
C ALA A 81 16.63 -9.15 -1.43
N ASP A 82 17.17 -9.65 -0.31
CA ASP A 82 17.29 -11.09 -0.09
C ASP A 82 15.93 -11.77 -0.08
N ALA A 83 14.94 -11.22 0.65
CA ALA A 83 13.59 -11.78 0.67
C ALA A 83 12.96 -11.88 -0.74
N LEU A 84 13.11 -10.84 -1.56
CA LEU A 84 12.67 -10.83 -2.95
C LEU A 84 13.41 -11.88 -3.78
N TYR A 85 14.73 -11.97 -3.64
CA TYR A 85 15.55 -12.99 -4.30
C TYR A 85 15.11 -14.40 -3.91
N GLN A 86 14.98 -14.71 -2.61
CA GLN A 86 14.56 -16.04 -2.16
C GLN A 86 13.18 -16.41 -2.72
N LYS A 87 12.26 -15.45 -2.82
CA LYS A 87 10.92 -15.66 -3.39
C LYS A 87 10.97 -15.94 -4.90
N ARG A 88 11.93 -15.36 -5.63
CA ARG A 88 11.94 -15.31 -7.10
C ARG A 88 13.09 -16.06 -7.77
N LYS A 89 14.08 -16.58 -7.03
CA LYS A 89 15.25 -17.31 -7.57
C LYS A 89 14.87 -18.51 -8.42
N ALA A 90 13.81 -19.24 -8.03
CA ALA A 90 13.28 -20.37 -8.82
C ALA A 90 12.67 -19.96 -10.17
N LYS A 91 12.47 -18.65 -10.40
CA LYS A 91 12.01 -18.06 -11.66
C LYS A 91 13.13 -17.32 -12.41
N GLY A 92 14.39 -17.52 -12.00
CA GLY A 92 15.57 -16.99 -12.68
C GLY A 92 16.01 -15.58 -12.26
N MET A 93 15.47 -15.05 -11.16
CA MET A 93 15.94 -13.76 -10.61
C MET A 93 17.35 -13.89 -10.01
N THR A 94 18.25 -12.96 -10.34
CA THR A 94 19.58 -12.84 -9.69
C THR A 94 19.52 -11.96 -8.45
N GLU A 95 20.54 -12.04 -7.60
CA GLU A 95 20.67 -11.16 -6.43
C GLU A 95 20.78 -9.69 -6.85
N GLU A 96 21.52 -9.37 -7.93
CA GLU A 96 21.61 -7.99 -8.41
C GLU A 96 20.25 -7.47 -8.89
N GLN A 97 19.49 -8.29 -9.62
CA GLN A 97 18.14 -7.93 -10.06
C GLN A 97 17.20 -7.69 -8.88
N ALA A 98 17.31 -8.49 -7.81
CA ALA A 98 16.51 -8.29 -6.61
C ALA A 98 16.87 -6.98 -5.90
N ALA A 99 18.18 -6.69 -5.76
CA ALA A 99 18.68 -5.46 -5.15
C ALA A 99 18.28 -4.20 -5.94
N GLU A 100 18.22 -4.29 -7.27
CA GLU A 100 17.72 -3.21 -8.13
C GLU A 100 16.20 -3.05 -7.99
N GLN A 101 15.44 -4.14 -8.15
CA GLN A 101 13.98 -4.08 -8.19
C GLN A 101 13.34 -3.70 -6.86
N VAL A 102 13.94 -4.09 -5.74
CA VAL A 102 13.35 -3.81 -4.42
C VAL A 102 13.37 -2.32 -4.07
N GLN A 103 14.19 -1.51 -4.74
CA GLN A 103 14.18 -0.05 -4.58
C GLN A 103 12.91 0.60 -5.17
N ASN A 104 12.16 -0.12 -6.02
CA ASN A 104 10.88 0.36 -6.51
C ASN A 104 9.84 0.35 -5.38
N PRO A 105 9.19 1.49 -5.06
CA PRO A 105 8.21 1.58 -3.97
C PRO A 105 7.09 0.53 -4.04
N LEU A 106 6.60 0.18 -5.24
CA LEU A 106 5.57 -0.84 -5.38
C LEU A 106 6.07 -2.21 -4.91
N ILE A 107 7.28 -2.59 -5.31
CA ILE A 107 7.91 -3.86 -4.94
C ILE A 107 8.25 -3.86 -3.45
N TYR A 108 8.85 -2.78 -2.96
CA TYR A 108 9.19 -2.60 -1.56
C TYR A 108 7.96 -2.77 -0.65
N ALA A 109 6.83 -2.13 -1.00
CA ALA A 109 5.57 -2.28 -0.27
C ALA A 109 5.09 -3.75 -0.21
N GLN A 110 5.19 -4.49 -1.31
CA GLN A 110 4.80 -5.91 -1.30
C GLN A 110 5.73 -6.75 -0.43
N VAL A 111 7.03 -6.45 -0.41
CA VAL A 111 7.99 -7.15 0.45
C VAL A 111 7.72 -6.85 1.92
N MET A 112 7.39 -5.60 2.29
CA MET A 112 6.97 -5.25 3.65
C MET A 112 5.79 -6.11 4.11
N VAL A 113 4.77 -6.29 3.26
CA VAL A 113 3.62 -7.13 3.60
C VAL A 113 4.00 -8.61 3.69
N GLN A 114 4.84 -9.10 2.77
CA GLN A 114 5.30 -10.49 2.77
C GLN A 114 6.14 -10.83 4.03
N LEU A 115 6.85 -9.86 4.59
CA LEU A 115 7.68 -10.03 5.79
C LEU A 115 6.96 -9.62 7.08
N ASP A 116 5.66 -9.33 7.02
CA ASP A 116 4.84 -8.89 8.15
C ASP A 116 5.32 -7.58 8.80
N ASP A 117 6.01 -6.73 8.04
CA ASP A 117 6.38 -5.36 8.41
C ASP A 117 5.21 -4.37 8.13
N ALA A 118 4.27 -4.76 7.27
CA ALA A 118 2.98 -4.11 7.06
C ALA A 118 1.85 -5.15 6.96
N ASP A 119 0.63 -4.77 7.35
CA ASP A 119 -0.55 -5.66 7.29
C ASP A 119 -1.25 -5.59 5.92
N GLY A 120 -0.96 -4.58 5.11
CA GLY A 120 -1.49 -4.42 3.76
C GLY A 120 -0.85 -3.26 3.01
N SER A 121 -0.99 -3.28 1.68
CA SER A 121 -0.48 -2.23 0.79
C SER A 121 -1.60 -1.63 -0.06
N VAL A 122 -1.51 -0.34 -0.36
CA VAL A 122 -2.37 0.34 -1.35
C VAL A 122 -1.51 1.03 -2.41
N ALA A 123 -1.90 0.82 -3.66
CA ALA A 123 -1.26 1.38 -4.85
C ALA A 123 -2.25 1.40 -6.02
N GLY A 124 -1.90 2.08 -7.11
CA GLY A 124 -2.70 2.16 -8.35
C GLY A 124 -3.16 3.57 -8.70
N ALA A 125 -2.71 4.59 -7.97
CA ALA A 125 -2.90 5.99 -8.33
C ALA A 125 -2.08 6.36 -9.58
N VAL A 126 -0.87 5.81 -9.70
CA VAL A 126 0.05 6.01 -10.83
C VAL A 126 0.46 4.69 -11.51
N TYR A 127 0.39 3.56 -10.80
CA TYR A 127 0.65 2.24 -11.38
C TYR A 127 -0.58 1.67 -12.10
N THR A 128 -0.37 0.85 -13.12
CA THR A 128 -1.49 0.12 -13.74
C THR A 128 -1.99 -0.99 -12.80
N THR A 129 -3.27 -1.35 -12.90
CA THR A 129 -3.82 -2.53 -12.19
C THR A 129 -2.98 -3.79 -12.45
N GLY A 130 -2.45 -3.93 -13.67
CA GLY A 130 -1.61 -5.06 -14.04
C GLY A 130 -0.29 -5.12 -13.28
N ASP A 131 0.32 -3.97 -12.97
CA ASP A 131 1.56 -3.90 -12.21
C ASP A 131 1.32 -4.21 -10.72
N VAL A 132 0.28 -3.62 -10.15
CA VAL A 132 -0.08 -3.79 -8.73
C VAL A 132 -0.46 -5.25 -8.45
N VAL A 133 -1.36 -5.83 -9.24
CA VAL A 133 -1.79 -7.22 -9.03
C VAL A 133 -0.65 -8.21 -9.29
N ARG A 134 0.16 -7.97 -10.32
CA ARG A 134 1.30 -8.85 -10.64
C ARG A 134 2.33 -8.88 -9.52
N SER A 135 2.72 -7.71 -8.99
CA SER A 135 3.70 -7.63 -7.90
C SER A 135 3.17 -8.30 -6.64
N ALA A 136 1.91 -8.06 -6.25
CA ALA A 136 1.28 -8.71 -5.10
C ALA A 136 1.27 -10.24 -5.24
N ILE A 137 0.89 -10.78 -6.42
CA ILE A 137 0.91 -12.23 -6.67
C ILE A 137 2.31 -12.81 -6.59
N GLN A 138 3.30 -12.12 -7.16
CA GLN A 138 4.66 -12.66 -7.22
C GLN A 138 5.37 -12.64 -5.86
N ILE A 139 5.03 -11.68 -5.00
CA ILE A 139 5.76 -11.41 -3.75
C ILE A 139 5.00 -11.91 -2.53
N ILE A 140 3.73 -11.53 -2.38
CA ILE A 140 2.86 -12.00 -1.28
C ILE A 140 2.35 -13.41 -1.62
N GLY A 141 1.71 -13.56 -2.78
CA GLY A 141 1.08 -14.80 -3.20
C GLY A 141 -0.41 -14.87 -2.84
N MET A 142 -1.00 -16.04 -3.01
CA MET A 142 -2.42 -16.29 -2.72
C MET A 142 -2.57 -16.93 -1.34
N ALA A 143 -3.75 -16.74 -0.73
CA ALA A 143 -4.10 -17.49 0.47
C ALA A 143 -4.04 -19.01 0.18
N PRO A 144 -3.60 -19.86 1.13
CA PRO A 144 -3.44 -21.30 0.91
C PRO A 144 -4.72 -22.01 0.44
N SER A 145 -5.89 -21.49 0.82
CA SER A 145 -7.19 -22.02 0.45
C SER A 145 -7.76 -21.47 -0.86
N ALA A 146 -7.07 -20.53 -1.51
CA ALA A 146 -7.54 -19.84 -2.70
C ALA A 146 -6.81 -20.34 -3.96
N SER A 147 -7.57 -20.71 -4.98
CA SER A 147 -7.04 -21.08 -6.30
C SER A 147 -6.90 -19.90 -7.26
N MET A 148 -7.56 -18.77 -6.97
CA MET A 148 -7.52 -17.56 -7.78
C MET A 148 -7.79 -16.31 -6.93
N ILE A 149 -7.39 -15.16 -7.46
CA ILE A 149 -7.74 -13.83 -6.93
C ILE A 149 -8.93 -13.30 -7.72
N SER A 150 -9.88 -12.68 -7.03
CA SER A 150 -11.02 -11.99 -7.62
C SER A 150 -11.19 -10.60 -7.00
N SER A 151 -11.88 -9.72 -7.71
CA SER A 151 -12.32 -8.42 -7.21
C SER A 151 -13.85 -8.40 -7.10
N PHE A 152 -14.36 -7.57 -6.20
CA PHE A 152 -15.79 -7.34 -6.07
C PHE A 152 -16.06 -5.84 -5.90
N PHE A 153 -17.26 -5.43 -6.27
CA PHE A 153 -17.76 -4.08 -6.02
C PHE A 153 -18.82 -4.14 -4.92
N LEU A 154 -18.72 -3.25 -3.93
CA LEU A 154 -19.79 -3.04 -2.96
C LEU A 154 -20.79 -2.04 -3.55
N MET A 155 -21.93 -2.52 -4.01
CA MET A 155 -22.99 -1.68 -4.57
C MET A 155 -23.94 -1.24 -3.45
N MET A 156 -24.07 0.07 -3.22
CA MET A 156 -25.00 0.65 -2.25
C MET A 156 -26.06 1.48 -2.96
N LEU A 157 -27.32 1.08 -2.83
CA LEU A 157 -28.46 1.86 -3.31
C LEU A 157 -28.99 2.72 -2.17
N CYS A 158 -28.88 4.05 -2.29
CA CYS A 158 -29.42 4.96 -1.28
C CYS A 158 -30.95 4.99 -1.34
N GLU A 159 -31.58 5.15 -0.18
CA GLU A 159 -33.04 5.14 0.03
C GLU A 159 -33.85 6.00 -0.96
N PRO A 160 -33.41 7.21 -1.38
CA PRO A 160 -34.14 8.01 -2.36
C PRO A 160 -34.25 7.39 -3.77
N PHE A 161 -33.44 6.36 -4.05
CA PHE A 161 -33.41 5.66 -5.35
C PHE A 161 -34.08 4.28 -5.29
N HIS A 162 -34.69 3.91 -4.16
CA HIS A 162 -35.36 2.61 -3.99
C HIS A 162 -36.66 2.50 -4.80
N GLU A 163 -37.24 3.62 -5.23
CA GLU A 163 -38.48 3.65 -6.03
C GLU A 163 -38.26 3.72 -7.55
N LEU A 164 -37.00 3.81 -8.02
CA LEU A 164 -36.69 3.71 -9.45
C LEU A 164 -36.88 2.25 -9.90
N LYS A 165 -38.06 1.96 -10.44
CA LYS A 165 -38.37 0.70 -11.12
C LYS A 165 -37.64 0.57 -12.45
#